data_AF-A0A6D2G917-F1
#
_entry.id   AF-A0A6D2G917-F1
#
_cell.length_a   1.000
_cell.length_b   1.000
_cell.length_c   1.000
_cell.angle_alpha   90.00
_cell.angle_beta   90.00
_cell.angle_gamma   90.00
#
_symmetry.space_group_name_H-M   'P 1'
#
loop_
_entity.id
_entity.type
_entity.pdbx_description
1 polymer ?
#
loop_
_entity_poly.entity_id
_entity_poly.type
_entity_poly.pdbx_seq_one_letter_code
_entity_poly.pdbx_strand_id
1 'polypeptide(L)'
;MFNYGARPVIYGLDQHNNARCSQGRNGERILDETALPLIEQYRYVTYVPGKVDWTHEREWRWPYRGDIKNFLNHIKEYGIPENIESTPGFDFKSSEINGAGIIVPFAEDIPTVAHDILTLIDRGVIGRNTFKFIIAVESLQSWTQLSEPGALLSCINDNTFEFESFFDLSASKVKNYADSINDYVNELYSKKDFLNDSYAMEFGNAWVWIHDNQSQVVRALLQAGMIEVNKEGRYLLDVNLAFVDWPLGRKQAFANHVAGWLKHRFDIEAGGYSVQGKDHYDAIPGYETPLKDQHPFYNHTVNVDW
;
A
#
# COMPACT_ATOMS: atom_id res chain seq x y z
N MET A 1 43.60 -18.18 -9.11
CA MET A 1 42.34 -18.64 -8.48
C MET A 1 41.48 -19.48 -9.44
N PHE A 2 41.20 -19.04 -10.67
CA PHE A 2 40.34 -19.80 -11.61
C PHE A 2 40.88 -21.21 -11.98
N ASN A 3 42.20 -21.32 -12.18
CA ASN A 3 42.91 -22.58 -12.40
C ASN A 3 42.93 -23.51 -11.16
N TYR A 4 42.50 -23.01 -10.00
CA TYR A 4 42.33 -23.77 -8.77
C TYR A 4 40.85 -24.04 -8.45
N GLY A 5 39.96 -23.91 -9.45
CA GLY A 5 38.53 -24.20 -9.31
C GLY A 5 37.66 -23.02 -8.88
N ALA A 6 38.23 -21.85 -8.57
CA ALA A 6 37.41 -20.68 -8.28
C ALA A 6 36.61 -20.27 -9.52
N ARG A 7 35.30 -20.07 -9.36
CA ARG A 7 34.40 -19.57 -10.41
C ARG A 7 33.81 -18.24 -9.95
N PRO A 8 33.59 -17.27 -10.86
CA PRO A 8 32.76 -16.11 -10.60
C PRO A 8 31.39 -16.60 -10.15
N VAL A 9 31.00 -16.27 -8.93
CA VAL A 9 29.69 -16.63 -8.41
C VAL A 9 28.69 -15.59 -8.92
N ILE A 10 28.07 -15.89 -10.06
CA ILE A 10 26.86 -15.23 -10.55
C ILE A 10 25.74 -16.25 -10.30
N TYR A 11 24.88 -15.97 -9.32
CA TYR A 11 23.77 -16.87 -8.97
C TYR A 11 22.67 -16.83 -10.05
N GLY A 12 21.91 -17.92 -10.19
CA GLY A 12 20.69 -17.95 -11.04
C GLY A 12 20.88 -18.47 -12.47
N LEU A 13 22.06 -18.99 -12.83
CA LEU A 13 22.28 -19.62 -14.13
C LEU A 13 22.12 -21.15 -14.02
N ASP A 14 21.20 -21.71 -14.79
CA ASP A 14 20.98 -23.17 -14.93
C ASP A 14 22.03 -23.85 -15.80
N GLN A 15 22.86 -23.06 -16.51
CA GLN A 15 23.93 -23.54 -17.38
C GLN A 15 25.32 -23.06 -16.94
N HIS A 16 26.33 -23.89 -17.23
CA HIS A 16 27.73 -23.51 -17.06
C HIS A 16 28.10 -22.36 -18.01
N ASN A 17 28.45 -21.22 -17.43
CA ASN A 17 28.91 -20.06 -18.20
C ASN A 17 30.41 -19.78 -17.96
N ASN A 18 31.15 -19.63 -19.05
CA ASN A 18 32.54 -19.16 -19.00
C ASN A 18 32.53 -17.64 -18.87
N ALA A 19 32.26 -17.15 -17.65
CA ALA A 19 32.31 -15.74 -17.33
C ALA A 19 33.70 -15.15 -17.66
N ARG A 20 33.81 -14.51 -18.83
CA ARG A 20 34.98 -13.71 -19.23
C ARG A 20 34.77 -12.31 -18.70
N CYS A 21 35.81 -11.75 -18.08
CA CYS A 21 35.80 -10.36 -17.66
C CYS A 21 36.67 -9.53 -18.61
N SER A 22 36.16 -8.40 -19.06
CA SER A 22 36.96 -7.33 -19.66
C SER A 22 37.43 -6.36 -18.57
N GLN A 23 38.50 -5.62 -18.85
CA GLN A 23 38.88 -4.47 -18.04
C GLN A 23 38.27 -3.21 -18.63
N GLY A 24 37.52 -2.48 -17.81
CA GLY A 24 37.06 -1.12 -18.10
C GLY A 24 38.22 -0.12 -18.11
N ARG A 25 37.95 1.10 -18.56
CA ARG A 25 38.97 2.15 -18.76
C ARG A 25 39.66 2.60 -17.47
N ASN A 26 39.05 2.37 -16.30
CA ASN A 26 39.63 2.71 -15.00
C ASN A 26 39.93 1.47 -14.16
N GLY A 27 40.13 0.31 -14.80
CA GLY A 27 40.45 -0.95 -14.11
C GLY A 27 39.22 -1.65 -13.53
N GLU A 28 38.01 -1.24 -13.93
CA GLU A 28 36.78 -1.97 -13.58
C GLU A 28 36.83 -3.39 -14.15
N ARG A 29 36.38 -4.39 -13.39
CA ARG A 29 36.21 -5.75 -13.90
C ARG A 29 34.77 -5.88 -14.38
N ILE A 30 34.56 -5.89 -15.70
CA ILE A 30 33.23 -5.94 -16.32
C ILE A 30 33.03 -7.35 -16.87
N LEU A 31 31.97 -8.04 -16.45
CA LEU A 31 31.57 -9.32 -17.02
C LEU A 31 30.99 -9.11 -18.42
N ASP A 32 31.07 -10.13 -19.27
CA ASP A 32 30.35 -10.11 -20.55
C ASP A 32 28.84 -9.89 -20.31
N GLU A 33 28.22 -8.96 -21.04
CA GLU A 33 26.80 -8.63 -20.88
C GLU A 33 25.88 -9.81 -21.20
N THR A 34 26.36 -10.78 -21.98
CA THR A 34 25.65 -12.05 -22.23
C THR A 34 25.63 -12.97 -21.00
N ALA A 35 26.53 -12.75 -20.03
CA ALA A 35 26.58 -13.49 -18.78
C ALA A 35 25.87 -12.78 -17.62
N LEU A 36 25.94 -11.44 -17.59
CA LEU A 36 25.23 -10.60 -16.61
C LEU A 36 24.99 -9.22 -17.25
N PRO A 37 23.75 -8.75 -17.42
CA PRO A 37 23.47 -7.43 -17.99
C PRO A 37 24.22 -6.32 -17.26
N LEU A 38 24.74 -5.32 -17.99
CA LEU A 38 25.59 -4.27 -17.44
C LEU A 38 24.96 -3.55 -16.22
N ILE A 39 23.63 -3.34 -16.26
CA ILE A 39 22.87 -2.70 -15.19
C ILE A 39 22.85 -3.50 -13.88
N GLU A 40 23.06 -4.81 -13.95
CA GLU A 40 23.12 -5.73 -12.80
C GLU A 40 24.55 -5.97 -12.30
N GLN A 41 25.56 -5.45 -13.01
CA GLN A 41 26.97 -5.55 -12.64
C GLN A 41 27.43 -4.45 -11.68
N TYR A 42 26.75 -3.30 -11.66
CA TYR A 42 27.06 -2.21 -10.74
C TYR A 42 26.33 -2.41 -9.41
N ARG A 43 27.05 -2.21 -8.31
CA ARG A 43 26.49 -2.26 -6.94
C ARG A 43 26.84 -1.00 -6.17
N TYR A 44 25.93 -0.61 -5.29
CA TYR A 44 26.25 0.33 -4.23
C TYR A 44 26.92 -0.45 -3.10
N VAL A 45 28.17 -0.11 -2.81
CA VAL A 45 28.89 -0.63 -1.65
C VAL A 45 28.96 0.47 -0.61
N THR A 46 28.69 0.12 0.65
CA THR A 46 28.91 1.01 1.78
C THR A 46 30.34 1.53 1.73
N TYR A 47 30.49 2.84 1.59
CA TYR A 47 31.81 3.47 1.54
C TYR A 47 32.42 3.45 2.94
N VAL A 48 33.27 2.45 3.20
CA VAL A 48 34.15 2.42 4.37
C VAL A 48 35.59 2.64 3.87
N PRO A 49 36.19 3.81 4.13
CA PRO A 49 37.56 4.09 3.71
C PRO A 49 38.53 2.98 4.14
N GLY A 50 39.24 2.40 3.18
CA GLY A 50 40.23 1.33 3.43
C GLY A 50 39.66 -0.08 3.62
N LYS A 51 38.32 -0.26 3.62
CA LYS A 51 37.68 -1.58 3.76
C LYS A 51 36.54 -1.71 2.75
N VAL A 52 36.90 -2.04 1.50
CA VAL A 52 35.92 -2.40 0.48
C VAL A 52 35.63 -3.88 0.62
N ASP A 53 34.38 -4.24 0.90
CA ASP A 53 33.93 -5.62 0.83
C ASP A 53 33.91 -6.05 -0.64
N TRP A 54 34.88 -6.86 -1.06
CA TRP A 54 34.99 -7.36 -2.44
C TRP A 54 34.21 -8.65 -2.67
N THR A 55 33.62 -9.23 -1.63
CA THR A 55 32.84 -10.45 -1.77
C THR A 55 31.60 -10.15 -2.60
N HIS A 56 31.37 -10.94 -3.66
CA HIS A 56 30.13 -10.92 -4.43
C HIS A 56 29.13 -11.90 -3.78
N GLU A 57 29.24 -12.10 -2.47
CA GLU A 57 28.57 -13.20 -1.80
C GLU A 57 27.11 -12.83 -1.50
N ARG A 58 26.21 -13.53 -2.19
CA ARG A 58 24.79 -13.71 -1.84
C ARG A 58 23.96 -12.43 -1.78
N GLU A 59 24.00 -11.64 -2.85
CA GLU A 59 23.10 -10.48 -2.99
C GLU A 59 22.14 -10.70 -4.16
N TRP A 60 20.85 -10.57 -3.88
CA TRP A 60 19.84 -10.42 -4.93
C TRP A 60 19.92 -8.99 -5.46
N ARG A 61 20.07 -8.83 -6.78
CA ARG A 61 20.21 -7.52 -7.41
C ARG A 61 18.97 -7.20 -8.21
N TRP A 62 18.24 -6.18 -7.80
CA TRP A 62 17.09 -5.68 -8.53
C TRP A 62 17.50 -4.48 -9.38
N PRO A 63 17.63 -4.61 -10.70
CA PRO A 63 18.01 -3.47 -11.54
C PRO A 63 16.84 -2.48 -11.63
N TYR A 64 17.09 -1.23 -11.27
CA TYR A 64 16.14 -0.16 -11.56
C TYR A 64 16.21 0.21 -13.04
N ARG A 65 15.08 0.06 -13.75
CA ARG A 65 15.00 0.28 -15.20
C ARG A 65 14.42 1.66 -15.57
N GLY A 66 14.07 2.49 -14.59
CA GLY A 66 13.53 3.84 -14.79
C GLY A 66 14.60 4.94 -14.85
N ASP A 67 14.16 6.19 -14.99
CA ASP A 67 15.06 7.36 -15.00
C ASP A 67 15.44 7.76 -13.57
N ILE A 68 16.67 7.45 -13.17
CA ILE A 68 17.16 7.76 -11.82
C ILE A 68 17.41 9.25 -11.61
N LYS A 69 17.66 10.02 -12.68
CA LYS A 69 17.92 11.46 -12.55
C LYS A 69 16.65 12.20 -12.17
N ASN A 70 15.53 11.85 -12.81
CA ASN A 70 14.24 12.44 -12.46
C ASN A 70 13.86 12.12 -11.02
N PHE A 71 14.02 10.86 -10.60
CA PHE A 71 13.78 10.45 -9.22
C PHE A 71 14.65 11.24 -8.21
N LEU A 72 15.96 11.34 -8.45
CA LEU A 72 16.88 12.07 -7.58
C LEU A 72 16.61 13.58 -7.55
N ASN A 73 16.23 14.17 -8.70
CA ASN A 73 15.87 15.58 -8.77
C ASN A 73 14.60 15.86 -7.96
N HIS A 74 13.61 14.98 -8.05
CA HIS A 74 12.37 15.11 -7.30
C HIS A 74 12.62 15.02 -5.78
N ILE A 75 13.41 14.04 -5.31
CA ILE A 75 13.82 13.97 -3.90
C ILE A 75 14.58 15.23 -3.48
N LYS A 76 15.44 15.76 -4.34
CA LYS A 76 16.21 16.97 -4.01
C LYS A 76 15.32 18.21 -3.86
N GLU A 77 14.24 18.29 -4.64
CA GLU A 77 13.33 19.43 -4.65
C GLU A 77 12.26 19.32 -3.56
N TYR A 78 11.69 18.14 -3.35
CA TYR A 78 10.52 17.93 -2.48
C TYR A 78 10.83 17.13 -1.21
N GLY A 79 12.04 16.57 -1.07
CA GLY A 79 12.46 15.77 0.09
C GLY A 79 11.86 14.37 0.15
N ILE A 80 10.91 14.04 -0.72
CA ILE A 80 10.17 12.77 -0.76
C ILE A 80 10.07 12.26 -2.21
N PRO A 81 9.91 10.95 -2.44
CA PRO A 81 9.53 10.40 -3.75
C PRO A 81 8.16 10.88 -4.21
N GLU A 82 7.98 11.10 -5.52
CA GLU A 82 6.69 11.48 -6.11
C GLU A 82 5.62 10.40 -5.91
N ASN A 83 6.05 9.14 -5.95
CA ASN A 83 5.21 7.96 -5.77
C ASN A 83 6.09 6.83 -5.23
N ILE A 84 5.56 6.01 -4.31
CA ILE A 84 6.26 4.81 -3.83
C ILE A 84 6.60 3.86 -5.00
N GLU A 85 5.78 3.82 -6.04
CA GLU A 85 5.98 3.03 -7.25
C GLU A 85 7.16 3.51 -8.11
N SER A 86 7.62 4.77 -7.93
CA SER A 86 8.80 5.28 -8.63
C SER A 86 10.10 5.06 -7.86
N THR A 87 10.03 4.40 -6.69
CA THR A 87 11.20 4.08 -5.87
C THR A 87 12.14 3.12 -6.62
N PRO A 88 13.40 3.53 -6.89
CA PRO A 88 14.37 2.68 -7.56
C PRO A 88 14.61 1.38 -6.80
N GLY A 89 14.50 0.26 -7.52
CA GLY A 89 14.72 -1.07 -6.95
C GLY A 89 13.51 -1.70 -6.24
N PHE A 90 12.35 -1.02 -6.23
CA PHE A 90 11.12 -1.51 -5.59
C PHE A 90 9.93 -1.49 -6.57
N ASP A 91 10.11 -2.13 -7.73
CA ASP A 91 9.12 -2.14 -8.81
C ASP A 91 8.19 -3.37 -8.70
N PHE A 92 7.12 -3.23 -7.89
CA PHE A 92 6.05 -4.24 -7.81
C PHE A 92 5.19 -4.32 -9.08
N LYS A 93 5.23 -3.29 -9.95
CA LYS A 93 4.38 -3.24 -11.14
C LYS A 93 4.92 -4.07 -12.30
N SER A 94 6.24 -4.16 -12.45
CA SER A 94 6.86 -4.94 -13.54
C SER A 94 7.09 -6.41 -13.22
N SER A 95 6.95 -6.80 -11.96
CA SER A 95 7.28 -8.15 -11.50
C SER A 95 6.07 -8.75 -10.81
N GLU A 96 5.57 -9.88 -11.32
CA GLU A 96 4.52 -10.69 -10.67
C GLU A 96 5.08 -11.38 -9.40
N ILE A 97 5.52 -10.58 -8.43
CA ILE A 97 5.93 -11.08 -7.12
C ILE A 97 4.68 -11.62 -6.44
N ASN A 98 4.72 -12.92 -6.17
CA ASN A 98 3.65 -13.64 -5.48
C ASN A 98 4.25 -14.35 -4.27
N GLY A 99 3.56 -14.29 -3.14
CA GLY A 99 3.95 -15.02 -1.92
C GLY A 99 5.07 -14.39 -1.11
N ALA A 100 5.30 -13.08 -1.23
CA ALA A 100 6.22 -12.38 -0.34
C ALA A 100 5.70 -12.40 1.11
N GLY A 101 6.64 -12.35 2.05
CA GLY A 101 6.36 -12.25 3.48
C GLY A 101 6.92 -10.95 4.05
N ILE A 102 6.27 -10.42 5.07
CA ILE A 102 6.71 -9.22 5.78
C ILE A 102 7.10 -9.59 7.21
N ILE A 103 8.18 -8.98 7.69
CA ILE A 103 8.65 -9.15 9.07
C ILE A 103 8.57 -7.79 9.76
N VAL A 104 7.81 -7.72 10.85
CA VAL A 104 7.64 -6.53 11.69
C VAL A 104 8.22 -6.76 13.08
N PRO A 105 8.69 -5.73 13.80
CA PRO A 105 9.19 -5.91 15.16
C PRO A 105 8.13 -6.41 16.13
N PHE A 106 6.94 -5.79 16.14
CA PHE A 106 5.89 -6.04 17.15
C PHE A 106 4.59 -6.52 16.50
N ALA A 107 3.79 -7.28 17.24
CA ALA A 107 2.48 -7.77 16.80
C ALA A 107 1.47 -6.63 16.66
N GLU A 108 1.64 -5.54 17.41
CA GLU A 108 0.84 -4.32 17.27
C GLU A 108 1.04 -3.60 15.93
N ASP A 109 2.14 -3.87 15.21
CA ASP A 109 2.39 -3.31 13.87
C ASP A 109 1.58 -4.03 12.77
N ILE A 110 1.12 -5.26 13.03
CA ILE A 110 0.44 -6.11 12.04
C ILE A 110 -0.81 -5.43 11.47
N PRO A 111 -1.74 -4.88 12.29
CA PRO A 111 -2.94 -4.23 11.76
C PRO A 111 -2.61 -3.04 10.84
N THR A 112 -1.60 -2.24 11.16
CA THR A 112 -1.20 -1.08 10.34
C THR A 112 -0.61 -1.51 9.01
N VAL A 113 0.29 -2.50 9.03
CA VAL A 113 0.88 -3.05 7.81
C VAL A 113 -0.17 -3.75 6.95
N ALA A 114 -1.08 -4.52 7.57
CA ALA A 114 -2.20 -5.15 6.87
C ALA A 114 -3.13 -4.11 6.22
N HIS A 115 -3.39 -2.99 6.92
CA HIS A 115 -4.16 -1.88 6.38
C HIS A 115 -3.51 -1.32 5.12
N ASP A 116 -2.22 -1.01 5.15
CA ASP A 116 -1.50 -0.46 3.99
C ASP A 116 -1.50 -1.43 2.80
N ILE A 117 -1.32 -2.73 3.05
CA ILE A 117 -1.34 -3.75 2.00
C ILE A 117 -2.74 -3.87 1.38
N LEU A 118 -3.80 -3.90 2.19
CA LEU A 118 -5.17 -3.90 1.69
C LEU A 118 -5.45 -2.65 0.85
N THR A 119 -4.97 -1.48 1.27
CA THR A 119 -5.07 -0.23 0.49
C THR A 119 -4.38 -0.34 -0.86
N LEU A 120 -3.17 -0.91 -0.91
CA LEU A 120 -2.46 -1.13 -2.17
C LEU A 120 -3.18 -2.15 -3.08
N ILE A 121 -3.75 -3.21 -2.51
CA ILE A 121 -4.54 -4.22 -3.24
C ILE A 121 -5.81 -3.59 -3.82
N ASP A 122 -6.57 -2.87 -3.00
CA ASP A 122 -7.86 -2.30 -3.38
C ASP A 122 -7.71 -1.18 -4.42
N ARG A 123 -6.57 -0.48 -4.41
CA ARG A 123 -6.18 0.47 -5.47
C ARG A 123 -5.68 -0.19 -6.76
N GLY A 124 -5.47 -1.50 -6.76
CA GLY A 124 -4.89 -2.23 -7.88
C GLY A 124 -3.40 -1.95 -8.12
N VAL A 125 -2.67 -1.48 -7.10
CA VAL A 125 -1.22 -1.24 -7.17
C VAL A 125 -0.45 -2.57 -7.11
N ILE A 126 -0.92 -3.49 -6.26
CA ILE A 126 -0.36 -4.84 -6.11
C ILE A 126 -1.47 -5.89 -6.23
N GLY A 127 -1.09 -7.15 -6.50
CA GLY A 127 -2.04 -8.26 -6.57
C GLY A 127 -2.41 -8.80 -5.18
N ARG A 128 -3.57 -9.42 -5.07
CA ARG A 128 -4.03 -10.10 -3.83
C ARG A 128 -3.03 -11.12 -3.28
N ASN A 129 -2.30 -11.77 -4.19
CA ASN A 129 -1.33 -12.82 -3.86
C ASN A 129 0.09 -12.29 -3.65
N THR A 130 0.32 -10.97 -3.70
CA THR A 130 1.66 -10.40 -3.58
C THR A 130 2.26 -10.67 -2.21
N PHE A 131 1.50 -10.45 -1.13
CA PHE A 131 1.90 -10.75 0.23
C PHE A 131 1.05 -11.88 0.83
N LYS A 132 1.69 -12.87 1.45
CA LYS A 132 1.01 -14.04 2.05
C LYS A 132 0.96 -14.02 3.57
N PHE A 133 1.94 -13.41 4.23
CA PHE A 133 2.03 -13.46 5.69
C PHE A 133 2.77 -12.25 6.25
N ILE A 134 2.48 -11.94 7.52
CA ILE A 134 3.16 -10.93 8.32
C ILE A 134 3.62 -11.62 9.61
N ILE A 135 4.91 -11.62 9.89
CA ILE A 135 5.49 -12.22 11.10
C ILE A 135 5.98 -11.11 12.02
N ALA A 136 5.53 -11.11 13.27
CA ALA A 136 6.09 -10.28 14.31
C ALA A 136 7.30 -10.95 14.97
N VAL A 137 8.44 -10.25 15.02
CA VAL A 137 9.68 -10.76 15.63
C VAL A 137 9.49 -11.08 17.10
N GLU A 138 8.72 -10.28 17.83
CA GLU A 138 8.43 -10.56 19.25
C GLU A 138 7.66 -11.86 19.48
N SER A 139 6.91 -12.32 18.47
CA SER A 139 6.19 -13.60 18.53
C SER A 139 7.12 -14.79 18.32
N LEU A 140 8.37 -14.54 17.89
CA LEU A 140 9.40 -15.55 17.72
C LEU A 140 10.14 -15.77 19.04
N GLN A 141 9.90 -16.92 19.67
CA GLN A 141 10.54 -17.26 20.95
C GLN A 141 12.08 -17.41 20.83
N SER A 142 12.60 -17.79 19.65
CA SER A 142 14.04 -17.85 19.38
C SER A 142 14.36 -17.91 17.88
N TRP A 143 15.41 -17.20 17.45
CA TRP A 143 15.99 -17.29 16.10
C TRP A 143 16.39 -18.71 15.68
N THR A 144 16.64 -19.59 16.66
CA THR A 144 16.93 -21.01 16.39
C THR A 144 15.75 -21.75 15.75
N GLN A 145 14.51 -21.32 16.00
CA GLN A 145 13.30 -21.90 15.39
C GLN A 145 13.21 -21.58 13.89
N LEU A 146 13.76 -20.44 13.44
CA LEU A 146 13.82 -20.09 12.02
C LEU A 146 14.95 -20.80 11.26
N SER A 147 15.92 -21.37 11.99
CA SER A 147 17.08 -22.04 11.40
C SER A 147 16.76 -23.45 10.91
N GLU A 148 15.73 -24.08 11.48
CA GLU A 148 15.25 -25.42 11.11
C GLU A 148 14.08 -25.32 10.12
N PRO A 149 14.17 -25.84 8.88
CA PRO A 149 13.13 -25.67 7.85
C PRO A 149 11.72 -26.09 8.27
N GLY A 150 11.57 -27.13 9.10
CA GLY A 150 10.27 -27.59 9.59
C GLY A 150 9.65 -26.66 10.64
N ALA A 151 10.48 -26.07 11.50
CA ALA A 151 10.04 -25.09 12.48
C ALA A 151 9.76 -23.72 11.82
N LEU A 152 10.53 -23.35 10.78
CA LEU A 152 10.27 -22.18 9.94
C LEU A 152 8.90 -22.26 9.26
N LEU A 153 8.56 -23.39 8.65
CA LEU A 153 7.26 -23.56 7.98
C LEU A 153 6.10 -23.47 8.98
N SER A 154 6.26 -24.08 10.16
CA SER A 154 5.25 -23.99 11.23
C SER A 154 5.08 -22.55 11.69
N CYS A 155 6.19 -21.84 11.92
CA CYS A 155 6.18 -20.42 12.28
C CYS A 155 5.53 -19.54 11.22
N ILE A 156 5.78 -19.78 9.93
CA ILE A 156 5.12 -19.06 8.83
C ILE A 156 3.62 -19.35 8.87
N ASN A 157 3.21 -20.61 8.95
CA ASN A 157 1.80 -20.99 8.97
C ASN A 157 1.05 -20.42 10.17
N ASP A 158 1.65 -20.47 11.37
CA ASP A 158 1.07 -19.96 12.62
C ASP A 158 0.90 -18.43 12.61
N ASN A 159 1.71 -17.73 11.80
CA ASN A 159 1.68 -16.28 11.63
C ASN A 159 1.22 -15.87 10.21
N THR A 160 0.57 -16.78 9.48
CA THR A 160 0.04 -16.45 8.15
C THR A 160 -1.18 -15.56 8.34
N PHE A 161 -0.99 -14.27 8.11
CA PHE A 161 -2.10 -13.33 8.01
C PHE A 161 -2.83 -13.57 6.68
N GLU A 162 -4.02 -14.17 6.76
CA GLU A 162 -4.79 -14.53 5.58
C GLU A 162 -5.57 -13.34 5.02
N PHE A 163 -4.99 -12.69 4.00
CA PHE A 163 -5.68 -11.63 3.27
C PHE A 163 -6.96 -12.11 2.58
N GLU A 164 -7.01 -13.39 2.17
CA GLU A 164 -8.19 -14.01 1.56
C GLU A 164 -9.45 -13.88 2.41
N SER A 165 -9.33 -13.83 3.74
CA SER A 165 -10.49 -13.64 4.63
C SER A 165 -11.18 -12.27 4.47
N PHE A 166 -10.49 -11.28 3.90
CA PHE A 166 -11.04 -9.96 3.57
C PHE A 166 -11.65 -9.90 2.18
N PHE A 167 -11.48 -10.95 1.39
CA PHE A 167 -12.04 -11.10 0.06
C PHE A 167 -13.16 -12.15 0.09
N ASP A 168 -14.02 -12.14 -0.93
CA ASP A 168 -15.02 -13.19 -1.17
C ASP A 168 -16.04 -13.42 -0.05
N LEU A 169 -16.55 -12.33 0.53
CA LEU A 169 -17.71 -12.42 1.42
C LEU A 169 -18.91 -13.00 0.68
N SER A 170 -19.68 -13.84 1.38
CA SER A 170 -20.90 -14.46 0.83
C SER A 170 -21.85 -13.39 0.28
N ALA A 171 -22.45 -13.64 -0.89
CA ALA A 171 -23.37 -12.70 -1.54
C ALA A 171 -24.52 -12.25 -0.62
N SER A 172 -25.00 -13.11 0.30
CA SER A 172 -26.02 -12.74 1.29
C SER A 172 -25.52 -11.71 2.30
N LYS A 173 -24.28 -11.86 2.82
CA LYS A 173 -23.68 -10.87 3.73
C LYS A 173 -23.46 -9.54 3.03
N VAL A 174 -22.91 -9.57 1.81
CA VAL A 174 -22.68 -8.37 0.99
C VAL A 174 -23.99 -7.62 0.77
N LYS A 175 -25.02 -8.34 0.33
CA LYS A 175 -26.35 -7.76 0.13
C LYS A 175 -26.93 -7.19 1.42
N ASN A 176 -26.87 -7.91 2.53
CA ASN A 176 -27.42 -7.43 3.81
C ASN A 176 -26.77 -6.12 4.28
N TYR A 177 -25.45 -5.98 4.16
CA TYR A 177 -24.76 -4.74 4.54
C TYR A 177 -25.07 -3.60 3.58
N ALA A 178 -25.01 -3.85 2.27
CA ALA A 178 -25.33 -2.86 1.25
C ALA A 178 -26.78 -2.35 1.37
N ASP A 179 -27.75 -3.26 1.51
CA ASP A 179 -29.17 -2.93 1.69
C ASP A 179 -29.35 -2.10 2.97
N SER A 180 -28.73 -2.49 4.09
CA SER A 180 -28.86 -1.73 5.35
C SER A 180 -28.35 -0.29 5.24
N ILE A 181 -27.28 -0.04 4.47
CA ILE A 181 -26.75 1.31 4.25
C ILE A 181 -27.63 2.09 3.28
N ASN A 182 -28.03 1.47 2.18
CA ASN A 182 -28.92 2.08 1.20
C ASN A 182 -30.28 2.45 1.82
N ASP A 183 -30.86 1.58 2.64
CA ASP A 183 -32.11 1.85 3.35
C ASP A 183 -31.99 3.08 4.25
N TYR A 184 -30.89 3.19 5.02
CA TYR A 184 -30.65 4.35 5.86
C TYR A 184 -30.44 5.62 5.03
N VAL A 185 -29.63 5.56 3.97
CA VAL A 185 -29.38 6.70 3.06
C VAL A 185 -30.70 7.16 2.42
N ASN A 186 -31.54 6.24 1.96
CA ASN A 186 -32.86 6.54 1.38
C ASN A 186 -33.82 7.14 2.41
N GLU A 187 -33.84 6.62 3.63
CA GLU A 187 -34.60 7.20 4.74
C GLU A 187 -34.14 8.64 5.01
N LEU A 188 -32.82 8.87 4.99
CA LEU A 188 -32.22 10.18 5.22
C LEU A 188 -32.60 11.20 4.14
N TYR A 189 -32.55 10.80 2.87
CA TYR A 189 -33.03 11.61 1.75
C TYR A 189 -34.51 11.99 1.88
N SER A 190 -35.32 11.11 2.48
CA SER A 190 -36.76 11.31 2.65
C SER A 190 -37.11 12.31 3.76
N LYS A 191 -36.18 12.60 4.68
CA LYS A 191 -36.39 13.52 5.80
C LYS A 191 -36.24 14.97 5.33
N LYS A 192 -37.39 15.62 5.12
CA LYS A 192 -37.48 17.02 4.66
C LYS A 192 -36.74 18.02 5.56
N ASP A 193 -36.67 17.75 6.86
CA ASP A 193 -36.11 18.66 7.87
C ASP A 193 -34.64 18.41 8.20
N PHE A 194 -34.01 17.41 7.58
CA PHE A 194 -32.73 16.87 8.04
C PHE A 194 -31.57 17.87 7.93
N LEU A 195 -31.64 18.81 6.98
CA LEU A 195 -30.61 19.82 6.72
C LEU A 195 -31.26 21.16 6.39
N ASN A 196 -32.06 21.70 7.32
CA ASN A 196 -32.75 22.99 7.19
C ASN A 196 -31.82 24.20 7.40
N ASP A 197 -30.51 23.97 7.59
CA ASP A 197 -29.54 25.04 7.74
C ASP A 197 -29.33 25.80 6.42
N SER A 198 -29.00 27.08 6.55
CA SER A 198 -28.58 27.92 5.41
C SER A 198 -27.13 27.60 5.07
N TYR A 199 -26.91 26.91 3.94
CA TYR A 199 -25.57 26.66 3.41
C TYR A 199 -25.18 27.70 2.36
N ALA A 200 -23.91 28.11 2.34
CA ALA A 200 -23.38 28.92 1.25
C ALA A 200 -23.45 28.15 -0.08
N MET A 201 -23.68 28.86 -1.18
CA MET A 201 -23.66 28.28 -2.52
C MET A 201 -22.22 27.94 -2.92
N GLU A 202 -21.84 26.70 -2.68
CA GLU A 202 -20.54 26.14 -3.01
C GLU A 202 -20.73 24.91 -3.91
N PHE A 203 -19.96 24.83 -4.99
CA PHE A 203 -19.98 23.68 -5.89
C PHE A 203 -18.99 22.62 -5.41
N GLY A 204 -19.30 21.36 -5.65
CA GLY A 204 -18.43 20.23 -5.32
C GLY A 204 -19.21 18.96 -5.01
N ASN A 205 -18.49 17.97 -4.51
CA ASN A 205 -19.07 16.72 -4.03
C ASN A 205 -18.46 16.29 -2.70
N ALA A 206 -19.18 15.41 -1.99
CA ALA A 206 -18.77 14.85 -0.72
C ALA A 206 -19.01 13.33 -0.68
N TRP A 207 -18.18 12.66 0.10
CA TRP A 207 -18.18 11.22 0.33
C TRP A 207 -18.05 10.95 1.82
N VAL A 208 -18.41 9.73 2.23
CA VAL A 208 -18.12 9.26 3.58
C VAL A 208 -16.76 8.57 3.55
N TRP A 209 -15.78 9.16 4.23
CA TRP A 209 -14.45 8.58 4.37
C TRP A 209 -14.44 7.57 5.51
N ILE A 210 -14.22 6.31 5.18
CA ILE A 210 -14.13 5.21 6.14
C ILE A 210 -12.66 4.92 6.40
N HIS A 211 -12.30 4.74 7.68
CA HIS A 211 -10.89 4.65 8.04
C HIS A 211 -10.40 3.21 8.29
N ASP A 212 -11.29 2.27 8.58
CA ASP A 212 -10.94 0.87 8.83
C ASP A 212 -11.28 -0.01 7.63
N ASN A 213 -10.27 -0.37 6.84
CA ASN A 213 -10.42 -1.24 5.67
C ASN A 213 -10.45 -2.74 5.98
N GLN A 214 -10.27 -3.14 7.25
CA GLN A 214 -10.30 -4.53 7.70
C GLN A 214 -11.70 -4.94 8.18
N SER A 215 -12.59 -3.99 8.48
CA SER A 215 -13.97 -4.27 8.85
C SER A 215 -14.72 -5.06 7.76
N GLN A 216 -15.42 -6.13 8.15
CA GLN A 216 -16.23 -6.94 7.23
C GLN A 216 -17.30 -6.12 6.48
N VAL A 217 -17.79 -5.05 7.09
CA VAL A 217 -18.75 -4.15 6.45
C VAL A 217 -18.08 -3.40 5.30
N VAL A 218 -16.86 -2.89 5.51
CA VAL A 218 -16.10 -2.17 4.48
C VAL A 218 -15.71 -3.11 3.34
N ARG A 219 -15.25 -4.32 3.66
CA ARG A 219 -15.01 -5.37 2.67
C ARG A 219 -16.25 -5.69 1.84
N ALA A 220 -17.42 -5.78 2.49
CA ALA A 220 -18.69 -6.02 1.80
C ALA A 220 -19.06 -4.86 0.87
N LEU A 221 -18.85 -3.61 1.29
CA LEU A 221 -19.16 -2.43 0.50
C LEU A 221 -18.23 -2.26 -0.70
N LEU A 222 -16.94 -2.58 -0.56
CA LEU A 222 -16.01 -2.69 -1.69
C LEU A 222 -16.49 -3.74 -2.69
N GLN A 223 -16.87 -4.93 -2.23
CA GLN A 223 -17.39 -5.99 -3.10
C GLN A 223 -18.74 -5.62 -3.76
N ALA A 224 -19.54 -4.78 -3.11
CA ALA A 224 -20.77 -4.22 -3.67
C ALA A 224 -20.53 -3.08 -4.66
N GLY A 225 -19.29 -2.58 -4.79
CA GLY A 225 -18.96 -1.43 -5.64
C GLY A 225 -19.48 -0.09 -5.10
N MET A 226 -19.68 0.02 -3.78
CA MET A 226 -20.17 1.25 -3.14
C MET A 226 -19.03 2.13 -2.61
N ILE A 227 -17.81 1.60 -2.52
CA ILE A 227 -16.63 2.32 -2.04
C ILE A 227 -15.62 2.43 -3.17
N GLU A 228 -15.13 3.65 -3.38
CA GLU A 228 -13.99 3.95 -4.24
C GLU A 228 -12.76 4.21 -3.37
N VAL A 229 -11.58 3.75 -3.80
CA VAL A 229 -10.31 4.02 -3.12
C VAL A 229 -9.50 5.02 -3.92
N ASN A 230 -9.22 6.17 -3.34
CA ASN A 230 -8.50 7.25 -4.03
C ASN A 230 -6.98 6.98 -4.09
N LYS A 231 -6.25 7.83 -4.82
CA LYS A 231 -4.78 7.74 -4.95
C LYS A 231 -4.00 7.93 -3.64
N GLU A 232 -4.61 8.53 -2.64
CA GLU A 232 -4.03 8.70 -1.31
C GLU A 232 -4.40 7.55 -0.35
N GLY A 233 -5.18 6.56 -0.82
CA GLY A 233 -5.57 5.40 -0.02
C GLY A 233 -6.82 5.60 0.85
N ARG A 234 -7.59 6.67 0.63
CA ARG A 234 -8.86 6.90 1.34
C ARG A 234 -9.97 6.03 0.76
N TYR A 235 -10.71 5.35 1.63
CA TYR A 235 -11.89 4.57 1.28
C TYR A 235 -13.12 5.47 1.35
N LEU A 236 -13.70 5.77 0.19
CA LEU A 236 -14.75 6.77 0.02
C LEU A 236 -16.05 6.07 -0.39
N LEU A 237 -16.98 5.96 0.55
CA LEU A 237 -18.31 5.45 0.29
C LEU A 237 -19.12 6.50 -0.49
N ASP A 238 -19.59 6.11 -1.67
CA ASP A 238 -20.46 6.91 -2.51
C ASP A 238 -21.91 6.74 -2.08
N VAL A 239 -22.49 7.83 -1.57
CA VAL A 239 -23.90 7.91 -1.18
C VAL A 239 -24.74 8.65 -2.23
N ASN A 240 -24.25 8.71 -3.47
CA ASN A 240 -24.90 9.28 -4.67
C ASN A 240 -25.15 10.80 -4.59
N LEU A 241 -24.28 11.55 -3.93
CA LEU A 241 -24.39 13.01 -3.81
C LEU A 241 -24.01 13.78 -5.08
N ALA A 242 -23.33 13.13 -6.04
CA ALA A 242 -22.95 13.71 -7.32
C ALA A 242 -24.17 14.24 -8.10
N PHE A 243 -25.28 13.50 -8.08
CA PHE A 243 -26.48 13.78 -8.88
C PHE A 243 -27.47 14.73 -8.19
N VAL A 244 -27.17 15.16 -6.96
CA VAL A 244 -28.07 16.00 -6.18
C VAL A 244 -27.62 17.47 -6.27
N ASP A 245 -28.55 18.34 -6.66
CA ASP A 245 -28.33 19.79 -6.76
C ASP A 245 -28.37 20.46 -5.37
N TRP A 246 -27.41 20.08 -4.53
CA TRP A 246 -27.22 20.63 -3.20
C TRP A 246 -25.89 21.39 -3.12
N PRO A 247 -25.81 22.46 -2.33
CA PRO A 247 -24.53 23.09 -2.01
C PRO A 247 -23.59 22.11 -1.31
N LEU A 248 -22.27 22.30 -1.50
CA LEU A 248 -21.22 21.43 -0.94
C LEU A 248 -21.38 21.23 0.57
N GLY A 249 -21.60 22.32 1.32
CA GLY A 249 -21.79 22.23 2.77
C GLY A 249 -22.96 21.31 3.18
N ARG A 250 -24.03 21.27 2.39
CA ARG A 250 -25.16 20.36 2.61
C ARG A 250 -24.78 18.91 2.29
N LYS A 251 -24.05 18.67 1.19
CA LYS A 251 -23.52 17.34 0.84
C LYS A 251 -22.58 16.82 1.93
N GLN A 252 -21.70 17.66 2.45
CA GLN A 252 -20.78 17.33 3.54
C GLN A 252 -21.52 17.01 4.83
N ALA A 253 -22.53 17.80 5.21
CA ALA A 253 -23.35 17.53 6.39
C ALA A 253 -24.11 16.19 6.26
N PHE A 254 -24.61 15.87 5.06
CA PHE A 254 -25.21 14.57 4.77
C PHE A 254 -24.20 13.43 4.95
N ALA A 255 -23.00 13.55 4.37
CA ALA A 255 -21.95 12.55 4.52
C ALA A 255 -21.54 12.35 6.01
N ASN A 256 -21.36 13.43 6.76
CA ASN A 256 -21.06 13.36 8.20
C ASN A 256 -22.13 12.63 9.01
N HIS A 257 -23.40 12.78 8.63
CA HIS A 257 -24.49 12.07 9.28
C HIS A 257 -24.51 10.58 8.96
N VAL A 258 -24.19 10.19 7.73
CA VAL A 258 -24.01 8.79 7.37
C VAL A 258 -22.80 8.20 8.12
N ALA A 259 -21.69 8.96 8.22
CA ALA A 259 -20.52 8.57 9.01
C ALA A 259 -20.87 8.30 10.49
N GLY A 260 -21.61 9.21 11.12
CA GLY A 260 -22.09 9.04 12.50
C GLY A 260 -22.96 7.80 12.66
N TRP A 261 -23.84 7.51 11.70
CA TRP A 261 -24.66 6.31 11.72
C TRP A 261 -23.84 5.03 11.55
N LEU A 262 -22.85 5.01 10.65
CA LEU A 262 -21.93 3.87 10.48
C LEU A 262 -21.21 3.56 11.80
N LYS A 263 -20.76 4.59 12.52
CA LYS A 263 -20.15 4.44 13.84
C LYS A 263 -21.11 3.83 14.86
N HIS A 264 -22.35 4.31 14.92
CA HIS A 264 -23.32 3.80 15.90
C HIS A 264 -23.83 2.40 15.56
N ARG A 265 -23.98 2.08 14.27
CA ARG A 265 -24.58 0.83 13.80
C ARG A 265 -23.58 -0.32 13.72
N PHE A 266 -22.35 -0.03 13.29
CA PHE A 266 -21.33 -1.02 12.95
C PHE A 266 -19.99 -0.80 13.66
N ASP A 267 -19.87 0.22 14.53
CA ASP A 267 -18.63 0.61 15.22
C ASP A 267 -17.49 1.07 14.30
N ILE A 268 -17.81 1.43 13.06
CA ILE A 268 -16.82 1.86 12.05
C ILE A 268 -16.50 3.34 12.24
N GLU A 269 -15.23 3.66 12.45
CA GLU A 269 -14.75 5.05 12.43
C GLU A 269 -14.80 5.58 10.98
N ALA A 270 -15.52 6.68 10.80
CA ALA A 270 -15.70 7.35 9.52
C ALA A 270 -15.91 8.85 9.74
N GLY A 271 -15.66 9.64 8.69
CA GLY A 271 -15.87 11.07 8.65
C GLY A 271 -16.35 11.55 7.28
N GLY A 272 -16.51 12.86 7.13
CA GLY A 272 -16.80 13.49 5.85
C GLY A 272 -15.53 13.81 5.08
N TYR A 273 -15.57 13.58 3.77
CA TYR A 273 -14.55 14.00 2.82
C TYR A 273 -15.22 14.79 1.71
N SER A 274 -14.69 15.94 1.35
CA SER A 274 -15.30 16.79 0.32
C SER A 274 -14.28 17.49 -0.54
N VAL A 275 -14.64 17.67 -1.80
CA VAL A 275 -13.81 18.31 -2.83
C VAL A 275 -14.56 19.52 -3.35
N GLN A 276 -13.92 20.68 -3.27
CA GLN A 276 -14.50 21.93 -3.75
C GLN A 276 -14.33 22.09 -5.27
N GLY A 277 -15.40 22.49 -5.93
CA GLY A 277 -15.42 22.84 -7.36
C GLY A 277 -15.29 21.67 -8.34
N LYS A 278 -15.15 20.42 -7.85
CA LYS A 278 -15.00 19.22 -8.68
C LYS A 278 -15.79 18.06 -8.11
N ASP A 279 -16.28 17.22 -9.00
CA ASP A 279 -16.86 15.91 -8.69
C ASP A 279 -15.84 14.81 -9.01
N HIS A 280 -14.72 14.83 -8.28
CA HIS A 280 -13.63 13.89 -8.50
C HIS A 280 -12.90 13.65 -7.18
N TYR A 281 -12.94 12.42 -6.68
CA TYR A 281 -12.43 12.09 -5.34
C TYR A 281 -10.90 12.13 -5.22
N ASP A 282 -10.14 11.98 -6.31
CA ASP A 282 -8.69 12.21 -6.32
C ASP A 282 -8.27 13.69 -6.37
N ALA A 283 -9.20 14.64 -6.46
CA ALA A 283 -8.83 16.06 -6.45
C ALA A 283 -8.52 16.53 -5.02
N ILE A 284 -7.79 17.65 -4.92
CA ILE A 284 -7.39 18.25 -3.64
C ILE A 284 -8.64 18.45 -2.76
N PRO A 285 -8.66 17.89 -1.53
CA PRO A 285 -9.81 18.03 -0.65
C PRO A 285 -9.99 19.49 -0.22
N GLY A 286 -11.24 19.95 -0.23
CA GLY A 286 -11.63 21.20 0.41
C GLY A 286 -11.82 21.03 1.92
N TYR A 287 -12.24 19.83 2.34
CA TYR A 287 -12.35 19.44 3.73
C TYR A 287 -12.23 17.92 3.88
N GLU A 288 -11.54 17.49 4.94
CA GLU A 288 -11.55 16.12 5.44
C GLU A 288 -11.74 16.16 6.96
N THR A 289 -12.52 15.22 7.50
CA THR A 289 -12.64 15.07 8.96
C THR A 289 -11.27 14.67 9.52
N PRO A 290 -10.70 15.43 10.47
CA PRO A 290 -9.42 15.09 11.06
C PRO A 290 -9.47 13.70 11.68
N LEU A 291 -8.45 12.89 11.39
CA LEU A 291 -8.24 11.63 12.10
C LEU A 291 -7.83 11.94 13.55
N LYS A 292 -8.34 11.14 14.50
CA LYS A 292 -7.94 11.26 15.89
C LYS A 292 -6.45 10.91 16.00
N ASP A 293 -5.69 11.61 16.83
CA ASP A 293 -4.22 11.40 17.00
C ASP A 293 -3.82 9.96 17.36
N GLN A 294 -4.77 9.14 17.82
CA GLN A 294 -4.57 7.71 18.17
C GLN A 294 -5.20 6.76 17.14
N HIS A 295 -5.49 7.22 15.94
CA HIS A 295 -6.14 6.37 14.94
C HIS A 295 -5.17 5.28 14.46
N PRO A 296 -5.52 3.98 14.57
CA PRO A 296 -4.57 2.87 14.38
C PRO A 296 -3.99 2.77 12.96
N PHE A 297 -4.68 3.36 11.99
CA PHE A 297 -4.30 3.35 10.57
C PHE A 297 -3.83 4.71 10.06
N TYR A 298 -3.58 5.68 10.95
CA TYR A 298 -2.99 6.96 10.56
C TYR A 298 -1.52 6.76 10.25
N ASN A 299 -1.18 6.70 8.96
CA ASN A 299 0.20 6.93 8.56
C ASN A 299 0.49 8.42 8.82
N HIS A 300 1.34 8.69 9.82
CA HIS A 300 2.02 9.97 9.94
C HIS A 300 2.94 10.15 8.71
N THR A 301 2.38 10.41 7.53
CA THR A 301 3.10 11.25 6.58
C THR A 301 3.23 12.58 7.30
N VAL A 302 4.40 12.79 7.91
CA VAL A 302 4.79 14.07 8.49
C VAL A 302 4.34 15.11 7.48
N ASN A 303 3.41 15.99 7.88
CA ASN A 303 3.14 17.20 7.12
C ASN A 303 4.52 17.83 6.94
N VAL A 304 5.06 17.74 5.73
CA VAL A 304 6.23 18.52 5.39
C VAL A 304 5.69 19.93 5.41
N ASP A 305 5.92 20.62 6.53
CA ASP A 305 5.63 22.03 6.65
C ASP A 305 6.23 22.71 5.41
N TRP A 306 5.34 23.33 4.63
CA TRP A 306 5.63 24.06 3.41
C TRP A 306 6.45 25.33 3.70
#